data_AF-A0A7Y0XEK4-F1
#
_entry.id   AF-A0A7Y0XEK4-F1
#
_cell.length_a   1.000
_cell.length_b   1.000
_cell.length_c   1.000
_cell.angle_alpha   90.00
_cell.angle_beta   90.00
_cell.angle_gamma   90.00
#
_symmetry.space_group_name_H-M   'P 1'
#
loop_
_entity.id
_entity.type
_entity.pdbx_description
1 polymer ?
#
loop_
_entity_poly.entity_id
_entity_poly.type
_entity_poly.pdbx_seq_one_letter_code
_entity_poly.pdbx_strand_id
1 'polypeptide(L)'
;GMTEQDEAERLEKAGIYFYFNGEFSSQMMAGLGVHYAIKETCRTLGEETRWGGLSAMGGEFVIPDLCPDLVVIPMTPVQLLTASKANNYASLDIVNEFNEYFIKFSKSRYYYR
;
A
#
# COMPACT_ATOMS: atom_id res chain seq x y z
N GLY A 1 -5.68 -31.00 23.63
CA GLY A 1 -4.29 -30.69 23.22
C GLY A 1 -4.37 -29.55 22.24
N MET A 2 -3.41 -28.62 22.30
CA MET A 2 -3.33 -27.49 21.36
C MET A 2 -3.16 -28.02 19.93
N THR A 3 -3.91 -27.49 18.98
CA THR A 3 -3.85 -27.91 17.57
C THR A 3 -2.71 -27.19 16.85
N GLU A 4 -2.28 -27.72 15.68
CA GLU A 4 -1.27 -27.05 14.83
C GLU A 4 -1.73 -25.65 14.39
N GLN A 5 -3.04 -25.46 14.21
CA GLN A 5 -3.62 -24.16 13.89
C GLN A 5 -3.53 -23.18 15.08
N ASP A 6 -3.76 -23.66 16.31
CA ASP A 6 -3.62 -22.84 17.52
C ASP A 6 -2.15 -22.41 17.73
N GLU A 7 -1.19 -23.30 17.44
CA GLU A 7 0.24 -23.01 17.50
C GLU A 7 0.64 -21.99 16.42
N ALA A 8 0.14 -22.16 15.19
CA ALA A 8 0.36 -21.22 14.09
C ALA A 8 -0.16 -19.81 14.42
N GLU A 9 -1.41 -19.69 14.88
CA GLU A 9 -1.99 -18.40 15.27
C GLU A 9 -1.22 -17.73 16.43
N ARG A 10 -0.74 -18.51 17.39
CA ARG A 10 0.08 -18.01 18.51
C ARG A 10 1.41 -17.45 18.02
N LEU A 11 2.08 -18.16 17.12
CA LEU A 11 3.36 -17.74 16.56
C LEU A 11 3.21 -16.53 15.63
N GLU A 12 2.14 -16.47 14.82
CA GLU A 12 1.80 -15.31 13.98
C GLU A 12 1.55 -14.06 14.83
N LYS A 13 0.75 -14.18 15.90
CA LYS A 13 0.52 -13.08 16.86
C LYS A 13 1.81 -12.59 17.54
N ALA A 14 2.78 -13.47 17.71
CA ALA A 14 4.09 -13.13 18.26
C ALA A 14 5.05 -12.55 17.19
N GLY A 15 4.65 -12.46 15.93
CA GLY A 15 5.48 -12.01 14.82
C GLY A 15 6.61 -12.98 14.47
N ILE A 16 6.48 -14.26 14.86
CA ILE A 16 7.49 -15.29 14.67
C ILE A 16 7.20 -16.03 13.36
N TYR A 17 8.22 -16.13 12.51
CA TYR A 17 8.16 -16.92 11.27
C TYR A 17 8.30 -18.41 11.57
N PHE A 18 7.46 -19.24 10.94
CA PHE A 18 7.51 -20.69 11.10
C PHE A 18 7.12 -21.40 9.80
N TYR A 19 7.49 -22.69 9.72
CA TYR A 19 7.30 -23.56 8.57
C TYR A 19 6.67 -24.86 9.05
N PHE A 20 5.48 -25.19 8.53
CA PHE A 20 4.78 -26.43 8.86
C PHE A 20 4.59 -27.27 7.61
N ASN A 21 4.90 -28.56 7.71
CA ASN A 21 4.56 -29.58 6.69
C ASN A 21 4.91 -29.24 5.24
N GLY A 22 5.99 -28.48 5.00
CA GLY A 22 6.39 -28.14 3.64
C GLY A 22 6.03 -26.71 3.21
N GLU A 23 5.22 -26.00 4.00
CA GLU A 23 4.63 -24.73 3.62
C GLU A 23 4.94 -23.62 4.64
N PHE A 24 5.19 -22.42 4.11
CA PHE A 24 5.19 -21.19 4.90
C PHE A 24 3.77 -20.71 5.08
N SER A 25 3.47 -20.05 6.22
CA SER A 25 2.15 -19.46 6.41
C SER A 25 1.86 -18.44 5.30
N SER A 26 0.59 -18.37 4.87
CA SER A 26 0.16 -17.43 3.83
C SER A 26 0.41 -15.97 4.23
N GLN A 27 0.30 -15.67 5.52
CA GLN A 27 0.62 -14.35 6.08
C GLN A 27 2.11 -14.05 6.01
N MET A 28 2.98 -15.04 6.25
CA MET A 28 4.43 -14.89 6.08
C MET A 28 4.78 -14.58 4.62
N MET A 29 4.18 -15.29 3.66
CA MET A 29 4.40 -15.03 2.23
C MET A 29 3.89 -13.64 1.82
N ALA A 30 2.76 -13.21 2.36
CA ALA A 30 2.24 -11.85 2.16
C ALA A 30 3.20 -10.79 2.73
N GLY A 31 3.72 -11.00 3.95
CA GLY A 31 4.70 -10.11 4.57
C GLY A 31 5.99 -9.98 3.75
N LEU A 32 6.53 -11.08 3.25
CA LEU A 32 7.69 -11.08 2.35
C LEU A 32 7.40 -10.34 1.04
N GLY A 33 6.22 -10.52 0.46
CA GLY A 33 5.76 -9.79 -0.72
C GLY A 33 5.72 -8.28 -0.50
N VAL A 34 5.19 -7.84 0.65
CA VAL A 34 5.17 -6.43 1.06
C VAL A 34 6.59 -5.87 1.22
N HIS A 35 7.47 -6.59 1.93
CA HIS A 35 8.87 -6.18 2.09
C HIS A 35 9.60 -6.02 0.75
N TYR A 36 9.36 -6.95 -0.19
CA TYR A 36 9.95 -6.87 -1.52
C TYR A 36 9.39 -5.68 -2.33
N ALA A 37 8.08 -5.44 -2.27
CA ALA A 37 7.45 -4.30 -2.92
C ALA A 37 7.97 -2.96 -2.36
N ILE A 38 8.11 -2.84 -1.03
CA ILE A 38 8.72 -1.66 -0.39
C ILE A 38 10.15 -1.49 -0.86
N LYS A 39 10.96 -2.56 -0.87
CA LYS A 39 12.35 -2.50 -1.31
C LYS A 39 12.48 -2.05 -2.76
N GLU A 40 11.70 -2.61 -3.69
CA GLU A 40 11.75 -2.19 -5.10
C GLU A 40 11.24 -0.75 -5.27
N THR A 41 10.21 -0.36 -4.52
CA THR A 41 9.71 1.03 -4.50
C THR A 41 10.79 1.99 -4.01
N CYS A 42 11.47 1.67 -2.90
CA CYS A 42 12.60 2.43 -2.38
C CYS A 42 13.82 2.43 -3.34
N ARG A 43 13.95 1.42 -4.21
CA ARG A 43 15.00 1.39 -5.24
C ARG A 43 14.68 2.29 -6.42
N THR A 44 13.38 2.46 -6.73
CA THR A 44 12.91 3.39 -7.76
C THR A 44 12.92 4.84 -7.28
N LEU A 45 12.64 5.04 -5.99
CA LEU A 45 12.72 6.32 -5.31
C LEU A 45 14.16 6.58 -4.87
N GLY A 46 14.95 7.28 -5.68
CA GLY A 46 16.33 7.63 -5.32
C GLY A 46 16.43 8.35 -3.96
N GLU A 47 17.62 8.37 -3.35
CA GLU A 47 17.87 8.91 -2.00
C GLU A 47 17.40 10.36 -1.80
N GLU A 48 17.29 11.13 -2.89
CA GLU A 48 16.83 12.52 -2.91
C GLU A 48 15.31 12.67 -3.05
N THR A 49 14.54 11.57 -2.98
CA THR A 49 13.09 11.62 -3.09
C THR A 49 12.51 12.45 -1.95
N ARG A 50 11.95 13.61 -2.30
CA ARG A 50 11.17 14.43 -1.37
C ARG A 50 9.70 14.08 -1.47
N TRP A 51 9.04 14.00 -0.32
CA TRP A 51 7.61 13.76 -0.24
C TRP A 51 6.86 15.07 -0.12
N GLY A 52 5.84 15.24 -0.97
CA GLY A 52 4.86 16.31 -0.86
C GLY A 52 3.50 15.77 -0.46
N GLY A 53 2.83 16.46 0.46
CA GLY A 53 1.45 16.18 0.82
C GLY A 53 0.48 16.77 -0.20
N LEU A 54 -0.44 15.95 -0.70
CA LEU A 54 -1.55 16.38 -1.54
C LEU A 54 -2.85 16.21 -0.77
N SER A 55 -3.59 17.30 -0.56
CA SER A 55 -4.88 17.28 0.13
C SER A 55 -6.03 17.58 -0.83
N ALA A 56 -7.09 16.78 -0.81
CA ALA A 56 -8.31 17.05 -1.55
C ALA A 56 -9.07 18.23 -0.91
N MET A 57 -9.45 19.21 -1.72
CA MET A 57 -10.39 20.27 -1.32
C MET A 57 -11.85 19.82 -1.46
N GLY A 58 -12.10 18.73 -2.19
CA GLY A 58 -13.41 18.10 -2.35
C GLY A 58 -13.28 16.72 -3.01
N GLY A 59 -14.13 15.79 -2.59
CA GLY A 59 -14.04 14.38 -3.00
C GLY A 59 -12.99 13.59 -2.21
N GLU A 60 -12.82 12.32 -2.56
CA GLU A 60 -11.87 11.38 -1.94
C GLU A 60 -11.02 10.69 -3.02
N PHE A 61 -9.77 10.38 -2.68
CA PHE A 61 -8.88 9.63 -3.55
C PHE A 61 -9.14 8.12 -3.44
N VAL A 62 -9.29 7.46 -4.59
CA VAL A 62 -9.44 6.01 -4.71
C VAL A 62 -8.09 5.42 -5.12
N ILE A 63 -7.27 5.09 -4.12
CA ILE A 63 -5.89 4.63 -4.34
C ILE A 63 -5.85 3.10 -4.49
N PRO A 64 -5.20 2.56 -5.53
CA PRO A 64 -5.04 1.12 -5.69
C PRO A 64 -3.88 0.59 -4.85
N ASP A 65 -3.87 -0.71 -4.55
CA ASP A 65 -2.78 -1.36 -3.78
C ASP A 65 -1.40 -1.18 -4.45
N LEU A 66 -1.40 -1.10 -5.78
CA LEU A 66 -0.20 -0.90 -6.57
C LEU A 66 -0.52 0.02 -7.75
N CYS A 67 0.22 1.12 -7.87
CA CYS A 67 0.17 2.02 -9.02
C CYS A 67 1.52 1.96 -9.76
N PRO A 68 1.57 1.48 -11.01
CA PRO A 68 2.83 1.19 -11.68
C PRO A 68 3.68 2.44 -11.96
N ASP A 69 3.06 3.58 -12.24
CA ASP A 69 3.79 4.78 -12.69
C ASP A 69 3.74 5.94 -11.70
N LEU A 70 3.13 5.75 -10.53
CA LEU A 70 2.89 6.82 -9.56
C LEU A 70 3.11 6.29 -8.15
N VAL A 71 4.15 6.79 -7.50
CA VAL A 71 4.41 6.49 -6.09
C VAL A 71 3.58 7.44 -5.25
N VAL A 72 2.49 6.89 -4.71
CA VAL A 72 1.58 7.57 -3.80
C VAL A 72 1.40 6.72 -2.54
N ILE A 73 1.41 7.37 -1.38
CA ILE A 73 1.10 6.73 -0.10
C ILE A 73 -0.20 7.34 0.42
N PRO A 74 -1.29 6.57 0.52
CA PRO A 74 -2.51 7.07 1.13
C PRO A 74 -2.31 7.27 2.63
N MET A 75 -2.64 8.47 3.12
CA MET A 75 -2.62 8.77 4.56
C MET A 75 -4.05 8.76 5.13
N THR A 76 -4.99 9.36 4.38
CA THR A 76 -6.44 9.35 4.64
C THR A 76 -7.17 9.35 3.28
N PRO A 77 -8.50 9.16 3.24
CA PRO A 77 -9.26 9.27 1.99
C PRO A 77 -9.10 10.62 1.26
N VAL A 78 -8.68 11.68 1.96
CA VAL A 78 -8.52 13.03 1.40
C VAL A 78 -7.06 13.50 1.39
N GLN A 79 -6.10 12.67 1.81
CA GLN A 79 -4.69 13.05 1.87
C GLN A 79 -3.76 11.95 1.41
N LEU A 80 -2.82 12.32 0.55
CA LEU A 80 -1.80 11.43 -0.02
C LEU A 80 -0.41 12.05 0.18
N LEU A 81 0.61 11.21 0.34
CA LEU A 81 1.99 11.60 0.05
C LEU A 81 2.29 11.25 -1.40
N THR A 82 2.96 12.17 -2.08
CA THR A 82 3.37 12.01 -3.47
C THR A 82 4.88 12.21 -3.57
N ALA A 83 5.55 11.29 -4.26
CA ALA A 83 6.99 11.41 -4.48
C ALA A 83 7.31 12.56 -5.45
N SER A 84 8.39 13.29 -5.17
CA SER A 84 8.97 14.34 -6.03
C SER A 84 8.04 15.51 -6.36
N LYS A 85 7.08 15.79 -5.47
CA LYS A 85 6.12 16.91 -5.59
C LYS A 85 6.18 17.79 -4.34
N ALA A 86 5.79 19.06 -4.48
CA ALA A 86 5.61 19.97 -3.35
C ALA A 86 4.22 19.77 -2.71
N ASN A 87 4.06 20.25 -1.47
CA ASN A 87 2.77 20.26 -0.79
C ASN A 87 1.74 21.05 -1.62
N ASN A 88 0.56 20.48 -1.84
CA ASN A 88 -0.48 21.12 -2.66
C ASN A 88 -1.89 20.68 -2.27
N TYR A 89 -2.87 21.37 -2.84
CA TYR A 89 -4.28 21.07 -2.72
C TYR A 89 -4.86 20.70 -4.09
N ALA A 90 -5.69 19.66 -4.14
CA ALA A 90 -6.37 19.20 -5.34
C ALA A 90 -7.83 19.65 -5.33
N SER A 91 -8.29 20.29 -6.41
CA SER A 91 -9.72 20.51 -6.62
C SER A 91 -10.45 19.18 -6.90
N LEU A 92 -11.78 19.19 -6.88
CA LEU A 92 -12.58 18.01 -7.21
C LEU A 92 -12.25 17.44 -8.60
N ASP A 93 -12.01 18.29 -9.59
CA ASP A 93 -11.65 17.86 -10.95
C ASP A 93 -10.32 17.10 -10.98
N ILE A 94 -9.31 17.61 -10.26
CA ILE A 94 -8.01 16.94 -10.12
C ILE A 94 -8.17 15.60 -9.39
N VAL A 95 -8.99 15.54 -8.34
CA VAL A 95 -9.28 14.28 -7.62
C VAL A 95 -9.92 13.27 -8.56
N ASN A 96 -10.86 13.70 -9.40
CA ASN A 96 -11.50 12.83 -10.40
C ASN A 96 -10.50 12.32 -11.44
N GLU A 97 -9.59 13.16 -11.94
CA GLU A 97 -8.52 12.73 -12.86
C GLU A 97 -7.62 11.66 -12.23
N PHE A 98 -7.20 11.87 -10.97
CA PHE A 98 -6.43 10.87 -10.22
C PHE A 98 -7.18 9.55 -10.10
N ASN A 99 -8.46 9.61 -9.74
CA ASN A 99 -9.29 8.43 -9.57
C ASN A 99 -9.51 7.68 -10.90
N GLU A 100 -9.77 8.38 -12.00
CA GLU A 100 -9.89 7.77 -13.32
C GLU A 100 -8.59 7.05 -13.73
N TYR A 101 -7.45 7.70 -13.50
CA TYR A 101 -6.15 7.11 -13.73
C TYR A 101 -5.94 5.85 -12.87
N PHE A 102 -6.15 5.95 -11.56
CA PHE A 102 -6.02 4.83 -10.64
C PHE A 102 -6.93 3.65 -10.97
N ILE A 103 -8.20 3.92 -11.33
CA ILE A 103 -9.15 2.89 -11.74
C ILE A 103 -8.63 2.16 -12.99
N LYS A 104 -8.13 2.92 -13.98
CA LYS A 104 -7.63 2.38 -15.25
C LYS A 104 -6.41 1.47 -15.07
N PHE A 105 -5.52 1.78 -14.13
CA PHE A 105 -4.26 1.07 -13.94
C PHE A 105 -4.25 0.09 -12.75
N SER A 106 -5.34 0.02 -11.97
CA SER A 106 -5.47 -0.96 -10.88
C SER A 106 -5.60 -2.39 -11.41
N LYS A 107 -4.79 -3.32 -10.87
CA LYS A 107 -4.94 -4.78 -11.08
C LYS A 107 -5.83 -5.44 -10.02
N SER A 108 -5.92 -4.84 -8.83
CA SER A 108 -6.82 -5.18 -7.73
C SER A 108 -7.48 -3.90 -7.22
N ARG A 109 -8.79 -3.95 -6.93
CA ARG A 109 -9.55 -2.80 -6.42
C ARG A 109 -9.74 -2.97 -4.92
N TYR A 110 -9.31 -2.01 -4.11
CA TYR A 110 -9.81 -1.82 -2.75
C TYR A 110 -10.67 -0.56 -2.70
N TYR A 111 -11.88 -0.71 -2.20
CA TYR A 111 -12.72 0.43 -1.80
C TYR A 111 -12.58 0.56 -0.29
N TYR A 112 -12.04 1.67 0.19
CA TYR A 112 -12.25 2.05 1.59
C TYR A 112 -13.74 2.39 1.72
N ARG A 113 -14.44 1.75 2.67
CA ARG A 113 -15.86 1.95 2.95
C ARG A 113 -16.02 2.52 4.34
#